data_AF-A0A258DUM1-F1
#
_entry.id   AF-A0A258DUM1-F1
#
_cell.length_a   1.000
_cell.length_b   1.000
_cell.length_c   1.000
_cell.angle_alpha   90.00
_cell.angle_beta   90.00
_cell.angle_gamma   90.00
#
_symmetry.space_group_name_H-M   'P 1'
#
loop_
_entity.id
_entity.type
_entity.pdbx_description
1 polymer ?
#
loop_
_entity_poly.entity_id
_entity_poly.type
_entity_poly.pdbx_seq_one_letter_code
_entity_poly.pdbx_strand_id
1 'polypeptide(L)'
;MNRFGLFVKKDQVHWIREDLALKPGESSTDVARIRYRQPLSKATLVMRENGLYVIFENAQKGIASGQFVAWYQGEECIGSGTIF
;
A
#
# COMPACT_ATOMS: atom_id res chain seq x y z
N MET A 1 3.12 -18.36 -3.52
CA MET A 1 3.90 -17.83 -2.37
C MET A 1 3.02 -16.83 -1.62
N ASN A 2 3.02 -16.91 -0.29
CA ASN A 2 2.29 -15.96 0.58
C ASN A 2 3.30 -14.96 1.15
N ARG A 3 2.97 -13.67 1.15
CA ARG A 3 3.85 -12.62 1.68
C ARG A 3 3.05 -11.66 2.55
N PHE A 4 3.64 -11.19 3.64
CA PHE A 4 3.03 -10.18 4.51
C PHE A 4 3.28 -8.76 4.02
N GLY A 5 4.31 -8.53 3.20
CA GLY A 5 4.70 -7.20 2.79
C GLY A 5 5.01 -7.08 1.31
N LEU A 6 4.79 -5.87 0.80
CA LEU A 6 5.21 -5.39 -0.51
C LEU A 6 5.88 -4.03 -0.38
N PHE A 7 6.56 -3.62 -1.44
CA PHE A 7 7.25 -2.34 -1.52
C PHE A 7 6.82 -1.61 -2.80
N VAL A 8 6.61 -0.31 -2.69
CA VAL A 8 6.35 0.61 -3.79
C VAL A 8 7.45 1.66 -3.77
N LYS A 9 8.18 1.82 -4.87
CA LYS A 9 9.22 2.85 -4.97
C LYS A 9 8.61 4.23 -4.85
N LYS A 10 9.34 5.19 -4.28
CA LYS A 10 8.86 6.56 -4.05
C LYS A 10 8.24 7.23 -5.28
N ASP A 11 8.83 7.04 -6.46
CA ASP A 11 8.35 7.58 -7.74
C ASP A 11 7.10 6.87 -8.31
N GLN A 12 6.73 5.72 -7.73
CA GLN A 12 5.55 4.93 -8.07
C GLN A 12 4.44 5.05 -7.02
N VAL A 13 4.64 5.86 -5.97
CA VAL A 13 3.62 6.17 -4.97
C VAL A 13 2.77 7.32 -5.49
N HIS A 14 1.46 7.11 -5.60
CA HIS A 14 0.51 8.13 -6.03
C HIS A 14 -0.53 8.35 -4.93
N TRP A 15 -0.48 9.54 -4.33
CA TRP A 15 -1.50 10.00 -3.38
C TRP A 15 -2.63 10.67 -4.15
N ILE A 16 -3.88 10.27 -3.86
CA ILE A 16 -5.08 10.97 -4.33
C ILE A 16 -5.44 12.07 -3.32
N ARG A 17 -5.32 11.75 -2.02
CA ARG A 17 -5.44 12.69 -0.91
C ARG A 17 -4.06 13.14 -0.46
N GLU A 18 -3.54 14.18 -1.12
CA GLU A 18 -2.21 14.73 -0.83
C GLU A 18 -2.08 15.28 0.59
N ASP A 19 -3.19 15.72 1.20
CA ASP A 19 -3.25 16.16 2.58
C ASP A 19 -3.02 15.03 3.60
N LEU A 20 -3.20 13.77 3.18
CA LEU A 20 -2.95 12.57 3.96
C LEU A 20 -1.64 11.87 3.55
N ALA A 21 -0.84 12.49 2.68
CA ALA A 21 0.41 11.91 2.21
C ALA A 21 1.42 11.78 3.36
N LEU A 22 1.88 10.56 3.58
CA LEU A 22 2.91 10.27 4.59
C LEU A 22 4.26 10.85 4.16
N LYS A 23 4.95 11.44 5.12
CA LYS A 23 6.36 11.85 4.99
C LYS A 23 7.29 10.70 5.40
N PRO A 24 8.54 10.66 4.92
CA PRO A 24 9.51 9.68 5.39
C PRO A 24 9.61 9.67 6.92
N GLY A 25 9.51 8.48 7.50
CA GLY A 25 9.47 8.28 8.96
C GLY A 25 8.06 8.09 9.52
N GLU A 26 7.02 8.51 8.80
CA GLU A 26 5.63 8.37 9.23
C GLU A 26 5.02 7.02 8.81
N SER A 27 3.95 6.65 9.52
CA SER A 27 3.18 5.44 9.25
C SER A 27 1.70 5.64 9.55
N SER A 28 0.86 4.90 8.85
CA SER A 28 -0.59 4.84 9.09
C SER A 28 -1.07 3.40 9.07
N THR A 29 -2.18 3.14 9.76
CA THR A 29 -2.90 1.87 9.69
C THR A 29 -4.15 2.08 8.85
N ASP A 30 -4.18 1.44 7.69
CA ASP A 30 -5.24 1.58 6.69
C ASP A 30 -5.70 0.19 6.24
N VAL A 31 -6.56 0.15 5.22
CA VAL A 31 -6.89 -1.08 4.52
C VAL A 31 -6.44 -0.98 3.06
N ALA A 32 -5.91 -2.07 2.53
CA ALA A 32 -5.35 -2.11 1.18
C ALA A 32 -5.74 -3.40 0.43
N ARG A 33 -5.63 -3.35 -0.89
CA ARG A 33 -5.80 -4.51 -1.77
C ARG A 33 -4.76 -4.48 -2.88
N ILE A 34 -4.41 -5.66 -3.38
CA ILE A 34 -3.39 -5.84 -4.42
C ILE A 34 -3.96 -6.38 -5.74
N ARG A 35 -5.28 -6.60 -5.78
CA ARG A 35 -6.00 -7.13 -6.94
C ARG A 35 -7.37 -6.48 -7.05
N TYR A 36 -7.83 -6.35 -8.28
CA TYR A 36 -9.19 -5.89 -8.56
C TYR A 36 -10.22 -6.83 -7.93
N ARG A 37 -11.26 -6.25 -7.31
CA ARG A 37 -12.33 -6.94 -6.57
C ARG A 37 -11.89 -7.81 -5.38
N GLN A 38 -10.62 -7.78 -5.00
CA GLN A 38 -10.20 -8.39 -3.75
C GLN A 38 -10.79 -7.61 -2.56
N PRO A 39 -11.28 -8.29 -1.51
CA PRO A 39 -11.63 -7.64 -0.26
C PRO A 39 -10.46 -6.82 0.31
N LEU A 40 -10.79 -5.71 0.95
CA LEU A 40 -9.80 -4.89 1.64
C LEU A 40 -9.20 -5.66 2.81
N SER A 41 -7.88 -5.58 2.94
CA SER A 41 -7.12 -6.21 4.02
C SER A 41 -6.43 -5.14 4.84
N LYS A 42 -6.49 -5.23 6.17
CA LYS A 42 -5.76 -4.33 7.06
C LYS A 42 -4.26 -4.37 6.77
N ALA A 43 -3.66 -3.19 6.71
CA ALA A 43 -2.25 -3.02 6.45
C ALA A 43 -1.70 -1.79 7.17
N THR A 44 -0.43 -1.88 7.55
CA THR A 44 0.35 -0.74 8.00
C THR A 44 1.17 -0.22 6.83
N LEU A 45 0.99 1.06 6.52
CA LEU A 45 1.78 1.82 5.56
C LEU A 45 2.94 2.47 6.30
N VAL A 46 4.16 2.29 5.81
CA VAL A 46 5.36 2.89 6.40
C VAL A 46 6.13 3.60 5.31
N MET A 47 6.17 4.93 5.37
CA MET A 47 6.89 5.74 4.40
C MET A 47 8.37 5.85 4.80
N ARG A 48 9.25 5.51 3.86
CA ARG A 48 10.71 5.62 3.99
C ARG A 48 11.26 6.48 2.86
N GLU A 49 12.53 6.86 2.96
CA GLU A 49 13.19 7.69 1.94
C GLU A 49 13.16 7.06 0.54
N ASN A 50 13.22 5.73 0.46
CA ASN A 50 13.21 4.98 -0.79
C ASN A 50 11.81 4.65 -1.31
N GLY A 51 10.76 4.77 -0.50
CA GLY A 51 9.39 4.47 -0.91
C GLY A 51 8.50 3.98 0.23
N LEU A 52 7.38 3.40 -0.15
CA LEU A 52 6.32 2.97 0.74
C LEU A 52 6.36 1.46 0.93
N TYR A 53 6.46 1.03 2.19
CA TYR A 53 6.24 -0.36 2.57
C TYR A 53 4.78 -0.53 2.98
N VAL A 54 4.13 -1.56 2.46
CA VAL A 54 2.76 -1.93 2.85
C VAL A 54 2.82 -3.31 3.48
N ILE A 55 2.50 -3.38 4.77
CA ILE A 55 2.64 -4.59 5.61
C ILE A 55 1.23 -5.02 6.03
N PHE A 56 0.73 -6.10 5.44
CA PHE A 56 -0.57 -6.67 5.75
C PHE A 56 -0.56 -7.41 7.09
N GLU A 57 -1.66 -7.31 7.83
CA GLU A 57 -1.87 -8.08 9.06
C GLU A 57 -1.93 -9.59 8.77
N ASN A 58 -2.49 -9.95 7.61
CA ASN A 58 -2.58 -11.33 7.12
C ASN A 58 -1.85 -11.48 5.78
N ALA A 59 -1.16 -12.61 5.61
CA ALA A 59 -0.38 -12.88 4.41
C ALA A 59 -1.25 -12.88 3.14
N GLN A 60 -0.76 -12.21 2.10
CA GLN A 60 -1.42 -12.09 0.82
C GLN A 60 -0.84 -13.08 -0.19
N LYS A 61 -1.71 -13.66 -1.02
CA LYS A 61 -1.34 -14.62 -2.06
C LYS A 61 -0.99 -13.91 -3.37
N GLY A 62 0.16 -14.29 -3.94
CA GLY A 62 0.53 -13.89 -5.30
C GLY A 62 0.72 -12.38 -5.45
N ILE A 63 1.43 -11.77 -4.50
CA ILE A 63 2.08 -10.47 -4.67
C ILE A 63 3.18 -10.63 -5.73
N ALA A 64 3.12 -9.85 -6.80
CA ALA A 64 4.10 -9.85 -7.88
C ALA A 64 4.48 -8.42 -8.29
N SER A 65 5.72 -8.25 -8.74
CA SER A 65 6.21 -6.99 -9.31
C SER A 65 5.37 -6.59 -10.53
N GLY A 66 5.12 -5.29 -10.70
CA GLY A 66 4.28 -4.73 -11.76
C GLY A 66 2.76 -4.80 -11.48
N GLN A 67 2.32 -5.47 -10.41
CA GLN A 67 0.95 -5.34 -9.93
C GLN A 67 0.75 -4.00 -9.19
N PHE A 68 -0.50 -3.68 -8.88
CA PHE A 68 -0.85 -2.46 -8.15
C PHE A 68 -1.33 -2.78 -6.74
N VAL A 69 -0.95 -1.92 -5.80
CA VAL A 69 -1.59 -1.81 -4.49
C VAL A 69 -2.41 -0.53 -4.44
N ALA A 70 -3.59 -0.57 -3.82
CA ALA A 70 -4.38 0.62 -3.50
C ALA A 70 -4.80 0.55 -2.03
N TRP A 71 -4.73 1.68 -1.33
CA TRP A 71 -5.08 1.80 0.08
C TRP A 71 -6.19 2.84 0.30
N TYR A 72 -6.97 2.58 1.35
CA TYR A 72 -8.25 3.23 1.61
C TYR A 72 -8.40 3.54 3.09
N GLN A 73 -9.12 4.63 3.38
CA GLN A 73 -9.66 4.96 4.69
C GLN A 73 -11.18 5.00 4.57
N GLY A 74 -11.86 4.02 5.18
CA GLY A 74 -13.29 3.81 4.95
C GLY A 74 -13.57 3.45 3.48
N GLU A 75 -14.45 4.22 2.84
CA GLU A 75 -14.81 4.06 1.42
C GLU A 75 -13.94 4.90 0.48
N GLU A 76 -13.08 5.75 1.02
CA GLU A 76 -12.26 6.69 0.25
C GLU A 76 -10.92 6.07 -0.15
N CYS A 77 -10.57 6.16 -1.43
CA CYS A 77 -9.26 5.76 -1.93
C CYS A 77 -8.25 6.86 -1.63
N ILE A 78 -7.26 6.57 -0.79
CA ILE A 78 -6.25 7.55 -0.36
C ILE A 78 -5.09 7.58 -1.34
N GLY A 79 -4.72 6.43 -1.90
CA GLY A 79 -3.68 6.36 -2.90
C GLY A 79 -3.44 4.96 -3.45
N SER A 80 -2.47 4.87 -4.35
CA SER A 80 -2.08 3.64 -5.02
C SER A 80 -0.61 3.65 -5.43
N GLY A 81 -0.10 2.50 -5.86
CA GLY A 81 1.21 2.44 -6.48
C GLY A 81 1.57 1.08 -7.06
N THR A 82 2.63 1.08 -7.87
CA THR A 82 3.14 -0.12 -8.54
C THR A 82 4.07 -0.89 -7.62
N ILE A 83 3.79 -2.17 -7.43
CA ILE A 83 4.58 -3.09 -6.60
C ILE A 83 5.93 -3.36 -7.29
N PHE A 84 7.03 -3.19 -6.55
CA PHE A 84 8.37 -3.55 -6.98
C PHE A 84 8.78 -4.95 -6.51
#